data_AF-A0A964VLC1-F1
#
_entry.id   AF-A0A964VLC1-F1
#
_cell.length_a   1.000
_cell.length_b   1.000
_cell.length_c   1.000
_cell.angle_alpha   90.00
_cell.angle_beta   90.00
_cell.angle_gamma   90.00
#
_symmetry.space_group_name_H-M   'P 1'
#
loop_
_entity.id
_entity.type
_entity.pdbx_description
1 polymer ?
#
loop_
_entity_poly.entity_id
_entity_poly.type
_entity_poly.pdbx_seq_one_letter_code
_entity_poly.pdbx_strand_id
1 'polypeptide(L)'
;MLAKWSFTLVLMLLYVLMFHLWLHVNRHWTIISAGIVTVALNAGLAWAAKRRYFVNRWDLAFHALVILDLLIEGLFIEVHDHYGFYFCALGFAILLAGYRLLGARRALARD
;
A
#
# COMPACT_ATOMS: atom_id res chain seq x y z
N MET A 1 15.83 -8.36 8.92
CA MET A 1 14.45 -7.91 9.27
C MET A 1 13.87 -6.95 8.22
N LEU A 2 14.60 -5.90 7.81
CA LEU A 2 14.18 -4.95 6.76
C LEU A 2 13.72 -5.61 5.44
N ALA A 3 14.44 -6.63 4.96
CA ALA A 3 14.04 -7.36 3.74
C ALA A 3 12.66 -8.04 3.82
N LYS A 4 12.19 -8.40 5.03
CA LYS A 4 10.84 -8.96 5.23
C LYS A 4 9.77 -7.87 5.19
N TRP A 5 10.13 -6.60 5.38
CA TRP A 5 9.20 -5.46 5.42
C TRP A 5 9.35 -4.50 4.24
N SER A 6 10.32 -4.73 3.36
CA SER A 6 10.69 -3.81 2.28
C SER A 6 9.51 -3.43 1.39
N PHE A 7 8.76 -4.40 0.87
CA PHE A 7 7.59 -4.11 0.03
C PHE A 7 6.51 -3.32 0.77
N THR A 8 6.15 -3.71 2.00
CA THR A 8 5.20 -2.95 2.85
C THR A 8 5.66 -1.51 3.07
N LEU A 9 6.94 -1.30 3.38
CA LEU A 9 7.48 0.05 3.62
C LEU A 9 7.46 0.90 2.35
N VAL A 10 7.84 0.33 1.20
CA VAL A 10 7.77 1.00 -0.10
C VAL A 10 6.34 1.35 -0.46
N LEU A 11 5.40 0.42 -0.27
CA LEU A 11 3.97 0.64 -0.52
C LEU A 11 3.43 1.79 0.33
N MET A 12 3.69 1.78 1.64
CA MET A 12 3.20 2.84 2.54
C MET A 12 3.83 4.20 2.26
N LEU A 13 5.13 4.23 1.93
CA LEU A 13 5.83 5.45 1.55
C LEU A 13 5.24 6.05 0.27
N LEU A 14 5.07 5.21 -0.77
CA LEU A 14 4.49 5.65 -2.03
C LEU A 14 3.04 6.10 -1.88
N TYR A 15 2.26 5.39 -1.06
CA TYR A 15 0.88 5.79 -0.74
C TYR A 15 0.85 7.21 -0.18
N VAL A 16 1.55 7.46 0.94
CA VAL A 16 1.57 8.79 1.58
C VAL A 16 2.12 9.86 0.64
N LEU A 17 3.20 9.56 -0.09
CA LEU A 17 3.81 10.50 -1.02
C LEU A 17 2.85 10.89 -2.15
N MET A 18 2.13 9.94 -2.74
CA MET A 18 1.21 10.22 -3.84
C MET A 18 0.06 11.11 -3.39
N PHE A 19 -0.62 10.76 -2.30
CA PHE A 19 -1.72 11.58 -1.79
C PHE A 19 -1.27 12.98 -1.38
N HIS A 20 -0.08 13.11 -0.79
CA HIS A 20 0.46 14.42 -0.45
C HIS A 20 0.79 15.25 -1.70
N LEU A 21 1.34 14.64 -2.75
CA LEU A 21 1.59 15.31 -4.03
C LEU A 21 0.29 15.70 -4.76
N TRP A 22 -0.76 14.90 -4.63
CA TRP A 22 -2.07 15.17 -5.24
C TRP A 22 -2.76 16.42 -4.69
N LEU A 23 -2.34 16.93 -3.53
CA LEU A 23 -2.74 18.24 -3.02
C LEU A 23 -2.24 19.42 -3.88
N HIS A 24 -1.21 19.19 -4.70
CA HIS A 24 -0.45 20.24 -5.36
C HIS A 24 -0.43 20.12 -6.90
N VAL A 25 -1.06 19.09 -7.45
CA VAL A 25 -1.09 18.87 -8.91
C VAL A 25 -2.51 18.90 -9.45
N ASN A 26 -2.64 19.16 -10.75
CA ASN A 26 -3.95 19.13 -11.40
C ASN A 26 -4.45 17.69 -11.61
N ARG A 27 -5.75 17.55 -11.90
CA ARG A 27 -6.43 16.27 -12.08
C ARG A 27 -5.80 15.36 -13.14
N HIS A 28 -5.27 15.93 -14.24
CA HIS A 28 -4.62 15.13 -15.28
C HIS A 28 -3.37 14.42 -14.73
N TRP A 29 -2.54 15.12 -13.97
CA TRP A 29 -1.36 14.54 -13.33
C TRP A 29 -1.71 13.54 -12.23
N THR A 30 -2.79 13.77 -11.48
CA THR A 30 -3.33 12.80 -10.51
C THR A 30 -3.67 11.47 -11.18
N ILE A 31 -4.48 11.50 -12.25
CA ILE A 31 -4.87 10.28 -12.99
C ILE A 31 -3.65 9.55 -13.56
N ILE A 32 -2.74 10.28 -14.22
CA ILE A 32 -1.56 9.69 -14.87
C ILE A 32 -0.64 9.04 -13.82
N SER A 33 -0.34 9.76 -12.74
CA SER A 33 0.52 9.24 -11.67
C SER A 33 -0.13 8.06 -10.94
N ALA A 34 -1.44 8.10 -10.69
CA ALA A 34 -2.20 6.97 -10.13
C ALA A 34 -2.07 5.71 -11.00
N GLY A 35 -2.25 5.84 -12.32
CA GLY A 35 -2.10 4.72 -13.25
C GLY A 35 -0.68 4.13 -13.26
N ILE A 36 0.33 5.00 -13.39
CA ILE A 36 1.75 4.58 -13.42
C ILE A 36 2.14 3.88 -12.11
N VAL A 37 1.85 4.50 -10.97
CA VAL A 37 2.21 3.96 -9.65
C VAL A 37 1.46 2.67 -9.37
N THR A 38 0.18 2.58 -9.73
CA THR A 38 -0.60 1.34 -9.58
C THR A 38 0.00 0.19 -10.38
N VAL A 39 0.40 0.41 -11.64
CA VAL A 39 1.04 -0.62 -12.47
C VAL A 39 2.37 -1.07 -11.85
N ALA A 40 3.20 -0.11 -11.42
CA ALA A 40 4.48 -0.40 -10.78
C ALA A 40 4.32 -1.19 -9.47
N LEU A 41 3.36 -0.80 -8.62
CA LEU A 41 3.05 -1.49 -7.37
C LEU A 41 2.50 -2.90 -7.60
N ASN A 42 1.64 -3.10 -8.61
CA ASN A 42 1.15 -4.43 -8.97
C ASN A 42 2.27 -5.35 -9.50
N ALA A 43 3.19 -4.81 -10.30
CA ALA A 43 4.38 -5.55 -10.73
C ALA A 43 5.26 -5.95 -9.52
N GLY A 44 5.45 -5.02 -8.58
CA GLY A 44 6.13 -5.28 -7.31
C GLY A 44 5.42 -6.33 -6.45
N LEU A 45 4.08 -6.26 -6.36
CA LEU A 45 3.24 -7.20 -5.64
C LEU A 45 3.39 -8.62 -6.22
N ALA A 46 3.30 -8.75 -7.55
CA ALA A 46 3.47 -10.04 -8.24
C ALA A 46 4.89 -10.61 -8.05
N TRP A 47 5.92 -9.76 -8.12
CA TRP A 47 7.30 -10.15 -7.85
C TRP A 47 7.49 -10.62 -6.40
N ALA A 48 6.94 -9.89 -5.42
CA ALA A 48 6.99 -10.24 -4.00
C ALA A 48 6.24 -11.56 -3.72
N ALA A 49 5.09 -11.77 -4.38
CA ALA A 49 4.30 -12.99 -4.26
C ALA A 49 5.08 -14.21 -4.78
N LYS A 50 5.74 -14.10 -5.94
CA LYS A 50 6.62 -15.15 -6.48
C LYS A 50 7.74 -15.53 -5.51
N ARG A 51 8.24 -14.58 -4.72
CA ARG A 51 9.29 -14.79 -3.71
C ARG A 51 8.77 -15.20 -2.34
N ARG A 52 7.47 -15.55 -2.21
CA ARG A 52 6.84 -15.95 -0.94
C ARG A 52 7.03 -14.89 0.16
N TYR A 53 6.97 -13.61 -0.21
CA TYR A 53 7.09 -12.49 0.73
C TYR A 53 5.96 -12.44 1.76
N PHE A 54 4.74 -12.74 1.31
CA PHE A 54 3.52 -12.63 2.11
C PHE A 54 3.37 -13.81 3.06
N VAL A 55 2.83 -13.53 4.25
CA VAL A 55 2.56 -14.55 5.27
C VAL A 55 1.55 -15.57 4.76
N ASN A 56 0.52 -15.11 4.04
CA ASN A 56 -0.52 -15.92 3.42
C ASN A 56 -1.29 -15.11 2.37
N ARG A 57 -2.38 -15.68 1.82
CA ARG A 57 -3.23 -15.02 0.83
C ARG A 57 -3.95 -13.78 1.35
N TRP A 58 -4.25 -13.69 2.65
CA TRP A 58 -4.87 -12.52 3.25
C TRP A 58 -3.89 -11.35 3.36
N ASP A 59 -2.64 -11.62 3.73
CA ASP A 59 -1.57 -10.61 3.72
C ASP A 59 -1.39 -10.02 2.31
N LEU A 60 -1.36 -10.88 1.29
CA LEU A 60 -1.36 -10.45 -0.12
C LEU A 60 -2.59 -9.60 -0.46
N ALA A 61 -3.78 -10.04 -0.07
CA ALA A 61 -5.03 -9.34 -0.36
C ALA A 61 -5.09 -7.96 0.30
N PHE A 62 -4.61 -7.80 1.53
CA PHE A 62 -4.54 -6.49 2.18
C PHE A 62 -3.58 -5.54 1.46
N HIS A 63 -2.43 -6.02 0.99
CA HIS A 63 -1.54 -5.19 0.18
C HIS A 63 -2.19 -4.80 -1.16
N ALA A 64 -2.90 -5.73 -1.80
CA ALA A 64 -3.64 -5.44 -3.03
C ALA A 64 -4.75 -4.41 -2.80
N LEU A 65 -5.42 -4.44 -1.65
CA LEU A 65 -6.47 -3.49 -1.28
C LEU A 65 -5.94 -2.07 -1.12
N VAL A 66 -4.75 -1.89 -0.53
CA VAL A 66 -4.09 -0.57 -0.45
C VAL A 66 -3.73 -0.03 -1.84
N ILE A 67 -3.28 -0.90 -2.75
CA ILE A 67 -2.99 -0.51 -4.14
C ILE A 67 -4.29 -0.13 -4.87
N LEU A 68 -5.37 -0.87 -4.63
CA LEU A 68 -6.68 -0.57 -5.22
C LEU A 68 -7.24 0.76 -4.70
N ASP A 69 -7.10 1.04 -3.41
CA ASP A 69 -7.48 2.33 -2.81
C ASP A 69 -6.79 3.50 -3.51
N LEU A 70 -5.46 3.42 -3.70
CA LEU A 70 -4.69 4.41 -4.45
C LEU A 70 -5.21 4.60 -5.87
N LEU A 71 -5.55 3.51 -6.58
CA LEU A 71 -6.09 3.60 -7.93
C LEU A 71 -7.46 4.28 -7.94
N ILE A 72 -8.37 3.86 -7.04
CA ILE A 72 -9.74 4.38 -6.99
C ILE A 72 -9.71 5.87 -6.64
N GLU A 73 -8.97 6.26 -5.62
CA GLU A 73 -8.84 7.65 -5.20
C GLU A 73 -8.28 8.53 -6.33
N GLY A 74 -7.21 8.07 -6.99
CA GLY A 74 -6.61 8.82 -8.11
C GLY A 74 -7.49 8.92 -9.35
N LEU A 75 -8.41 7.98 -9.56
CA LEU A 75 -9.33 7.98 -10.72
C LEU A 75 -10.67 8.68 -10.45
N PHE A 76 -11.20 8.57 -9.23
CA PHE A 76 -12.56 8.99 -8.93
C PHE A 76 -12.63 10.30 -8.13
N ILE A 77 -11.67 10.60 -7.26
CA ILE A 77 -11.72 11.81 -6.44
C ILE A 77 -11.19 13.03 -7.22
N GLU A 78 -12.08 14.01 -7.45
CA GLU A 78 -11.81 15.21 -8.27
C GLU A 78 -10.91 16.21 -7.57
N VAL A 79 -11.08 16.38 -6.26
CA VAL A 79 -10.37 17.37 -5.48
C VAL A 79 -9.73 16.70 -4.28
N HIS A 80 -8.42 16.87 -4.16
CA HIS A 80 -7.64 16.49 -2.99
C HIS A 80 -7.22 17.78 -2.28
N ASP A 81 -8.01 18.23 -1.32
CA ASP A 81 -7.78 19.49 -0.57
C ASP A 81 -7.74 19.27 0.95
N HIS A 82 -7.82 18.02 1.41
CA HIS A 82 -7.82 17.65 2.82
C HIS A 82 -6.71 16.65 3.14
N TYR A 83 -6.26 16.68 4.39
CA TYR A 83 -5.28 15.74 4.94
C TYR A 83 -5.91 14.44 5.50
N GLY A 84 -7.16 14.14 5.14
CA GLY A 84 -7.90 12.97 5.62
C GLY A 84 -7.24 11.63 5.27
N PHE A 85 -6.51 11.57 4.16
CA PHE A 85 -5.77 10.39 3.70
C PHE A 85 -4.71 9.90 4.71
N TYR A 86 -4.21 10.75 5.61
CA TYR A 86 -3.30 10.30 6.66
C TYR A 86 -3.97 9.33 7.64
N PHE A 87 -5.27 9.47 7.88
CA PHE A 87 -6.02 8.50 8.71
C PHE A 87 -6.19 7.17 7.99
N CYS A 88 -6.42 7.17 6.67
CA CYS A 88 -6.43 5.96 5.86
C CYS A 88 -5.05 5.28 5.87
N ALA A 89 -3.98 6.06 5.66
CA ALA A 89 -2.61 5.56 5.73
C ALA A 89 -2.28 4.94 7.10
N LEU A 90 -2.71 5.58 8.20
CA LEU A 90 -2.54 5.03 9.54
C LEU A 90 -3.33 3.73 9.73
N GLY A 91 -4.59 3.69 9.27
CA GLY A 91 -5.43 2.49 9.30
C GLY A 91 -4.79 1.32 8.56
N PHE A 92 -4.29 1.55 7.34
CA PHE A 92 -3.57 0.54 6.57
C PHE A 92 -2.26 0.13 7.23
N ALA A 93 -1.49 1.07 7.79
CA ALA A 93 -0.26 0.76 8.51
C ALA A 93 -0.55 -0.18 9.70
N ILE A 94 -1.58 0.11 10.50
CA ILE A 94 -1.99 -0.73 11.62
C ILE A 94 -2.45 -2.11 11.13
N LEU A 95 -3.27 -2.17 10.08
CA LEU A 95 -3.76 -3.43 9.51
C LEU A 95 -2.60 -4.32 9.01
N LEU A 96 -1.72 -3.77 8.16
CA LEU A 96 -0.61 -4.52 7.57
C LEU A 96 0.43 -4.91 8.62
N ALA A 97 0.86 -3.96 9.47
CA ALA A 97 1.85 -4.25 10.51
C ALA A 97 1.29 -5.21 11.56
N GLY A 98 0.08 -4.97 12.04
CA GLY A 98 -0.60 -5.82 13.01
C GLY A 98 -0.75 -7.25 12.51
N TYR A 99 -1.23 -7.42 11.26
CA TYR A 99 -1.41 -8.74 10.68
C TYR A 99 -0.09 -9.53 10.59
N ARG A 100 0.97 -8.88 10.13
CA ARG A 100 2.28 -9.52 9.94
C ARG A 100 3.00 -9.80 11.26
N LEU A 101 2.86 -8.92 12.26
CA LEU A 101 3.38 -9.14 13.61
C LEU A 101 2.65 -10.30 14.31
N LEU A 102 1.32 -10.38 14.19
CA LEU A 102 0.55 -11.51 14.71
C LEU A 102 0.91 -12.82 14.02
N GLY A 103 1.10 -12.78 12.69
CA GLY A 103 1.60 -13.94 11.93
C GLY A 103 2.97 -14.42 12.41
N ALA A 104 3.91 -13.50 12.63
CA ALA A 104 5.24 -13.82 13.15
C ALA A 104 5.19 -14.41 14.57
N ARG A 105 4.35 -13.86 15.45
CA ARG A 105 4.15 -14.40 16.82
C ARG A 105 3.58 -15.82 16.80
N ARG A 106 2.61 -16.10 15.92
CA ARG A 106 2.02 -17.43 15.76
C ARG A 106 3.00 -18.46 15.19
N ALA A 107 3.94 -18.03 14.35
CA ALA A 107 5.00 -18.90 13.85
C ALA A 107 5.96 -19.28 14.99
N LEU A 108 6.43 -18.31 15.77
CA LEU A 108 7.33 -18.56 16.91
C LEU A 108 6.71 -19.43 18.01
N ALA A 109 5.39 -19.38 18.20
CA ALA A 109 4.70 -20.20 19.20
C ALA A 109 4.46 -21.66 18.76
N ARG A 110 4.80 -22.01 17.52
CA ARG A 110 4.65 -23.38 16.96
C ARG A 110 5.98 -24.13 16.87
N ASP A 111 7.09 -23.45 17.12
CA ASP A 111 8.45 -23.99 17.17
C ASP A 111 8.84 -24.26 18.64
#